data_AF-A0A834EP61-F1
#
_entry.id   AF-A0A834EP61-F1
#
_cell.length_a   1.000
_cell.length_b   1.000
_cell.length_c   1.000
_cell.angle_alpha   90.00
_cell.angle_beta   90.00
_cell.angle_gamma   90.00
#
_symmetry.space_group_name_H-M   'P 1'
#
loop_
_entity.id
_entity.type
_entity.pdbx_description
1 polymer ?
#
loop_
_entity_poly.entity_id
_entity_poly.type
_entity_poly.pdbx_seq_one_letter_code
_entity_poly.pdbx_strand_id
1 'polypeptide(L)'
;METGSDSDQLERVFLRLGHAETDEQLQNIISKFLPPVLLKLSSTQEGVRKKVMELLVHLNKRIKSRPKIQLPIETLLVQYQDPAAVSFVTNFTIIYVKMGYPRLPVEKQCELAPTLLTAMEGKPQPQQDSLMHLLIPTLFHMKYPVESSKSASPFNLAEKPKTVQLLLDFMLDVLLMPYGYVLNESQSRQNSSSAQGSSSNSGGGSGIPQPPPGMSFYAAKRVIGDNPWTPEQLEQCKLGIVKFIEAEQVPELEAVLHLVIASSDTRHSVATAADLELKSKQR
;
A
#
# COMPACT_ATOMS: atom_id res chain seq x y z
N MET A 1 -16.52 -34.05 15.61
CA MET A 1 -17.25 -34.24 14.33
C MET A 1 -17.13 -33.03 13.38
N GLU A 2 -16.47 -31.92 13.74
CA GLU A 2 -16.27 -30.77 12.82
C GLU A 2 -15.12 -30.97 11.81
N THR A 3 -14.33 -32.03 11.95
CA THR A 3 -13.09 -32.30 11.20
C THR A 3 -13.29 -32.50 9.69
N GLY A 4 -14.41 -33.09 9.27
CA GLY A 4 -14.75 -33.24 7.84
C GLY A 4 -15.24 -31.94 7.20
N SER A 5 -16.05 -31.16 7.92
CA SER A 5 -16.80 -30.04 7.35
C SER A 5 -15.90 -28.92 6.81
N ASP A 6 -14.86 -28.52 7.55
CA ASP A 6 -13.95 -27.45 7.11
C ASP A 6 -13.07 -27.89 5.92
N SER A 7 -12.56 -29.12 5.95
CA SER A 7 -11.77 -29.69 4.87
C SER A 7 -12.61 -29.84 3.59
N ASP A 8 -13.83 -30.36 3.71
CA ASP A 8 -14.76 -30.54 2.59
C ASP A 8 -15.19 -29.19 2.01
N GLN A 9 -15.36 -28.16 2.85
CA GLN A 9 -15.64 -26.80 2.39
C GLN A 9 -14.48 -26.23 1.57
N LEU A 10 -13.24 -26.42 2.02
CA LEU A 10 -12.06 -25.97 1.26
C LEU A 10 -11.92 -26.69 -0.08
N GLU A 11 -12.20 -28.00 -0.13
CA GLU A 11 -12.22 -28.76 -1.39
C GLU A 11 -13.31 -28.25 -2.34
N ARG A 12 -14.50 -27.94 -1.83
CA ARG A 12 -15.57 -27.32 -2.63
C ARG A 12 -15.15 -25.96 -3.18
N VAL A 13 -14.45 -25.14 -2.40
CA VAL A 13 -13.92 -23.86 -2.87
C VAL A 13 -12.83 -24.08 -3.93
N PHE A 14 -11.94 -25.06 -3.73
CA PHE A 14 -10.90 -25.43 -4.69
C PHE A 14 -11.49 -25.88 -6.03
N LEU A 15 -12.50 -26.75 -6.00
CA LEU A 15 -13.21 -27.19 -7.20
C LEU A 15 -13.91 -26.03 -7.90
N ARG A 16 -14.62 -25.16 -7.16
CA ARG A 16 -15.26 -23.97 -7.75
C ARG A 16 -14.25 -23.04 -8.39
N LEU A 17 -13.09 -22.85 -7.75
CA LEU A 17 -11.99 -22.10 -8.34
C LEU A 17 -11.57 -22.77 -9.65
N GLY A 18 -11.34 -24.08 -9.68
CA GLY A 18 -10.97 -24.81 -10.90
C GLY A 18 -11.92 -24.62 -12.08
N HIS A 19 -13.23 -24.53 -11.83
CA HIS A 19 -14.27 -24.38 -12.88
C HIS A 19 -14.54 -22.93 -13.30
N ALA A 20 -13.99 -21.93 -12.60
CA ALA A 20 -14.22 -20.54 -12.98
C ALA A 20 -13.42 -20.25 -14.25
N GLU A 21 -14.07 -20.04 -15.38
CA GLU A 21 -13.37 -19.78 -16.65
C GLU A 21 -13.27 -18.28 -16.90
N THR A 22 -14.34 -17.54 -16.62
CA THR A 22 -14.42 -16.09 -16.85
C THR A 22 -13.86 -15.26 -15.69
N ASP A 23 -13.67 -13.97 -15.93
CA ASP A 23 -13.20 -13.03 -14.92
C ASP A 23 -14.29 -12.75 -13.87
N GLU A 24 -15.55 -12.68 -14.28
CA GLU A 24 -16.71 -12.44 -13.41
C GLU A 24 -16.92 -13.61 -12.44
N GLN A 25 -16.81 -14.85 -12.94
CA GLN A 25 -16.93 -16.05 -12.10
C GLN A 25 -15.81 -16.10 -11.06
N LEU A 26 -14.58 -15.82 -11.49
CA LEU A 26 -13.43 -15.80 -10.58
C LEU A 26 -13.58 -14.68 -9.54
N GLN A 27 -14.00 -13.48 -9.95
CA GLN A 27 -14.27 -12.37 -9.05
C GLN A 27 -15.34 -12.73 -8.00
N ASN A 28 -16.45 -13.33 -8.41
CA ASN A 28 -17.51 -13.76 -7.48
C ASN A 28 -17.01 -14.77 -6.44
N ILE A 29 -16.16 -15.71 -6.86
CA ILE A 29 -15.54 -16.68 -5.96
C ILE A 29 -14.59 -15.97 -4.98
N ILE A 30 -13.72 -15.09 -5.47
CA ILE A 30 -12.77 -14.36 -4.64
C ILE A 30 -13.50 -13.49 -3.62
N SER A 31 -14.48 -12.69 -4.06
CA SER A 31 -15.25 -11.82 -3.17
C SER A 31 -15.94 -12.58 -2.05
N LYS A 32 -16.42 -13.79 -2.31
CA LYS A 32 -17.14 -14.61 -1.34
C LYS A 32 -16.24 -15.45 -0.43
N PHE A 33 -15.17 -16.02 -0.98
CA PHE A 33 -14.41 -17.06 -0.30
C PHE A 33 -13.02 -16.64 0.16
N LEU A 34 -12.42 -15.57 -0.40
CA LEU A 34 -11.08 -15.16 0.01
C LEU A 34 -11.02 -14.76 1.50
N PRO A 35 -11.88 -13.87 2.04
CA PRO A 35 -11.85 -13.52 3.46
C PRO A 35 -11.97 -14.74 4.40
N PRO A 36 -12.99 -15.63 4.28
CA PRO A 36 -13.10 -16.77 5.18
C PRO A 36 -11.98 -17.80 4.99
N VAL A 37 -11.45 -17.99 3.78
CA VAL A 37 -10.28 -18.85 3.54
C VAL A 37 -9.05 -18.32 4.30
N LEU A 38 -8.84 -17.00 4.30
CA LEU A 38 -7.75 -16.38 5.05
C LEU A 38 -7.91 -16.59 6.56
N LEU A 39 -9.12 -16.48 7.10
CA LEU A 39 -9.38 -16.74 8.51
C LEU A 39 -9.01 -18.19 8.90
N LYS A 40 -9.19 -19.18 8.00
CA LYS A 40 -8.82 -20.57 8.27
C LYS A 40 -7.31 -20.81 8.38
N LEU A 41 -6.45 -19.84 8.07
CA LEU A 41 -5.02 -19.91 8.35
C LEU A 41 -4.71 -20.02 9.86
N SER A 42 -5.62 -19.54 10.72
CA SER A 42 -5.50 -19.66 12.17
C SER A 42 -5.99 -21.00 12.73
N SER A 43 -6.45 -21.93 11.88
CA SER A 43 -6.97 -23.22 12.32
C SER A 43 -5.95 -23.99 13.16
N THR A 44 -6.44 -24.65 14.22
CA THR A 44 -5.65 -25.54 15.07
C THR A 44 -5.23 -26.81 14.33
N GLN A 45 -5.91 -27.15 13.24
CA GLN A 45 -5.65 -28.35 12.44
C GLN A 45 -4.63 -28.08 11.33
N GLU A 46 -3.49 -28.78 11.40
CA GLU A 46 -2.41 -28.62 10.43
C GLU A 46 -2.86 -28.95 8.98
N GLY A 47 -3.65 -30.01 8.82
CA GLY A 47 -4.17 -30.41 7.50
C GLY A 47 -5.02 -29.32 6.83
N VAL A 48 -5.82 -28.60 7.61
CA VAL A 48 -6.62 -27.46 7.13
C VAL A 48 -5.70 -26.33 6.67
N ARG A 49 -4.71 -25.95 7.50
CA ARG A 49 -3.76 -24.88 7.14
C ARG A 49 -2.97 -25.20 5.86
N LYS A 50 -2.55 -26.45 5.69
CA LYS A 50 -1.83 -26.90 4.49
C LYS A 50 -2.69 -26.76 3.23
N LYS A 51 -3.96 -27.20 3.29
CA LYS A 51 -4.92 -27.04 2.19
C LYS A 51 -5.21 -25.57 1.87
N VAL A 52 -5.35 -24.72 2.88
CA VAL A 52 -5.52 -23.27 2.67
C VAL A 52 -4.31 -22.71 1.93
N MET A 53 -3.08 -23.05 2.32
CA MET A 53 -1.88 -22.58 1.63
C MET A 53 -1.83 -23.01 0.17
N GLU A 54 -2.14 -24.28 -0.12
CA GLU A 54 -2.23 -24.79 -1.49
C GLU A 54 -3.27 -24.01 -2.30
N LEU A 55 -4.47 -23.80 -1.74
CA LEU A 55 -5.53 -23.01 -2.39
C LEU A 55 -5.06 -21.57 -2.68
N LEU A 56 -4.39 -20.91 -1.73
CA LEU A 56 -3.88 -19.55 -1.92
C LEU A 56 -2.80 -19.48 -3.02
N VAL A 57 -1.97 -20.51 -3.21
CA VAL A 57 -1.00 -20.57 -4.32
C VAL A 57 -1.72 -20.54 -5.67
N HIS A 58 -2.76 -21.37 -5.86
CA HIS A 58 -3.54 -21.40 -7.09
C HIS A 58 -4.31 -20.10 -7.30
N LEU A 59 -4.95 -19.59 -6.26
CA LEU A 59 -5.69 -18.33 -6.29
C LEU A 59 -4.76 -17.16 -6.67
N ASN A 60 -3.56 -17.08 -6.10
CA ASN A 60 -2.57 -16.05 -6.41
C ASN A 60 -2.14 -16.06 -7.88
N LYS A 61 -1.87 -17.24 -8.45
CA LYS A 61 -1.52 -17.36 -9.88
C LYS A 61 -2.61 -16.75 -10.76
N ARG A 62 -3.88 -17.04 -10.45
CA ARG A 62 -5.03 -16.59 -11.23
C ARG A 62 -5.35 -15.11 -11.08
N ILE A 63 -5.23 -14.57 -9.86
CA ILE A 63 -5.38 -13.12 -9.62
C ILE A 63 -4.29 -12.33 -10.34
N LYS A 64 -3.05 -12.84 -10.38
CA LYS A 64 -1.94 -12.18 -11.06
C LYS A 64 -2.09 -12.19 -12.58
N SER A 65 -2.62 -13.26 -13.16
CA SER A 65 -2.87 -13.34 -14.62
C SER A 65 -4.02 -12.46 -15.11
N ARG A 66 -4.86 -11.96 -14.20
CA ARG A 66 -6.10 -11.21 -14.52
C ARG A 66 -6.11 -9.89 -13.76
N PRO A 67 -5.47 -8.83 -14.30
CA PRO A 67 -5.30 -7.57 -13.57
C PRO A 67 -6.61 -6.79 -13.38
N LYS A 68 -7.64 -7.05 -14.19
CA LYS A 68 -8.94 -6.36 -14.13
C LYS A 68 -9.88 -6.83 -13.02
N ILE A 69 -9.62 -8.02 -12.45
CA ILE A 69 -10.46 -8.58 -11.39
C ILE A 69 -10.30 -7.79 -10.11
N GLN A 70 -11.44 -7.47 -9.50
CA GLN A 70 -11.55 -6.79 -8.23
C GLN A 70 -11.47 -7.77 -7.05
N LEU A 71 -10.93 -7.29 -5.93
CA LEU A 71 -10.87 -8.02 -4.67
C LEU A 71 -11.81 -7.35 -3.65
N PRO A 72 -12.31 -8.07 -2.63
CA PRO A 72 -13.20 -7.52 -1.61
C PRO A 72 -12.43 -6.66 -0.60
N ILE A 73 -11.89 -5.52 -1.04
CA ILE A 73 -10.96 -4.70 -0.24
C ILE A 73 -11.59 -4.19 1.05
N GLU A 74 -12.86 -3.75 1.03
CA GLU A 74 -13.57 -3.29 2.23
C GLU A 74 -13.61 -4.40 3.30
N THR A 75 -14.01 -5.62 2.92
CA THR A 75 -14.04 -6.77 3.83
C THR A 75 -12.64 -7.16 4.31
N LEU A 76 -11.64 -7.12 3.43
CA LEU A 76 -10.26 -7.44 3.80
C LEU A 76 -9.67 -6.41 4.77
N LEU A 77 -9.99 -5.12 4.62
CA LEU A 77 -9.55 -4.07 5.54
C LEU A 77 -10.19 -4.21 6.92
N VAL A 78 -11.47 -4.59 6.99
CA VAL A 78 -12.14 -4.91 8.27
C VAL A 78 -11.46 -6.10 8.94
N GLN A 79 -11.23 -7.19 8.21
CA GLN A 79 -10.54 -8.36 8.73
C GLN A 79 -9.10 -8.05 9.16
N TYR A 80 -8.39 -7.19 8.43
CA TYR A 80 -7.02 -6.81 8.74
C TYR A 80 -6.92 -5.98 10.04
N GLN A 81 -7.94 -5.16 10.32
CA GLN A 81 -8.03 -4.32 11.52
C GLN A 81 -8.50 -5.07 12.76
N ASP A 82 -9.09 -6.25 12.61
CA ASP A 82 -9.58 -7.05 13.74
C ASP A 82 -8.45 -7.32 14.76
N PRO A 83 -8.54 -6.81 16.01
CA PRO A 83 -7.53 -7.03 17.04
C PRO A 83 -7.44 -8.48 17.49
N ALA A 84 -8.48 -9.30 17.25
CA ALA A 84 -8.47 -10.73 17.53
C ALA A 84 -7.79 -11.56 16.43
N ALA A 85 -7.52 -10.96 15.26
CA ALA A 85 -6.86 -11.66 14.17
C ALA A 85 -5.41 -12.02 14.53
N VAL A 86 -5.07 -13.32 14.42
CA VAL A 86 -3.70 -13.78 14.64
C VAL A 86 -2.76 -13.21 13.56
N SER A 87 -1.51 -12.94 13.93
CA SER A 87 -0.52 -12.31 13.04
C SER A 87 -0.38 -13.02 11.70
N PHE A 88 -0.53 -14.35 11.68
CA PHE A 88 -0.47 -15.13 10.45
C PHE A 88 -1.58 -14.78 9.46
N VAL A 89 -2.81 -14.58 9.94
CA VAL A 89 -3.94 -14.12 9.11
C VAL A 89 -3.65 -12.70 8.62
N THR A 90 -3.29 -11.79 9.52
CA THR A 90 -2.99 -10.38 9.20
C THR A 90 -1.90 -10.25 8.14
N ASN A 91 -0.83 -11.04 8.23
CA ASN A 91 0.29 -11.07 7.28
C ASN A 91 -0.13 -11.51 5.87
N PHE A 92 -1.09 -12.42 5.76
CA PHE A 92 -1.61 -12.85 4.46
C PHE A 92 -2.68 -11.87 3.95
N THR A 93 -3.54 -11.34 4.80
CA THR A 93 -4.59 -10.38 4.41
C THR A 93 -3.98 -9.14 3.76
N ILE A 94 -2.90 -8.58 4.30
CA ILE A 94 -2.25 -7.40 3.71
C ILE A 94 -1.72 -7.63 2.30
N ILE A 95 -1.32 -8.86 1.93
CA ILE A 95 -0.88 -9.19 0.57
C ILE A 95 -2.02 -8.93 -0.42
N TYR A 96 -3.25 -9.34 -0.06
CA TYR A 96 -4.43 -9.14 -0.90
C TYR A 96 -4.92 -7.68 -0.91
N VAL A 97 -4.75 -6.96 0.20
CA VAL A 97 -4.99 -5.50 0.22
C VAL A 97 -4.03 -4.78 -0.74
N LYS A 98 -2.72 -5.06 -0.67
CA LYS A 98 -1.70 -4.49 -1.57
C LYS A 98 -1.97 -4.82 -3.04
N MET A 99 -2.45 -6.03 -3.32
CA MET A 99 -2.74 -6.46 -4.69
C MET A 99 -4.03 -5.87 -5.25
N GLY A 100 -5.06 -5.70 -4.43
CA GLY A 100 -6.40 -5.33 -4.90
C GLY A 100 -6.75 -3.85 -4.75
N TYR A 101 -6.17 -3.13 -3.78
CA TYR A 101 -6.45 -1.70 -3.60
C TYR A 101 -6.12 -0.87 -4.86
N PRO A 102 -4.95 -1.03 -5.51
CA PRO A 102 -4.64 -0.29 -6.75
C PRO A 102 -5.54 -0.65 -7.95
N ARG A 103 -6.29 -1.76 -7.86
CA ARG A 103 -7.21 -2.20 -8.92
C ARG A 103 -8.58 -1.56 -8.83
N LEU A 104 -8.92 -0.99 -7.67
CA LEU A 104 -10.20 -0.32 -7.45
C LEU A 104 -10.31 0.91 -8.36
N PRO A 105 -11.54 1.32 -8.73
CA PRO A 105 -11.78 2.65 -9.27
C PRO A 105 -11.22 3.73 -8.36
N VAL A 106 -10.73 4.83 -8.94
CA VAL A 106 -10.06 5.91 -8.19
C VAL A 106 -10.97 6.49 -7.11
N GLU A 107 -12.26 6.63 -7.39
CA GLU A 107 -13.26 7.12 -6.44
C GLU A 107 -13.33 6.24 -5.18
N LYS A 108 -13.29 4.92 -5.38
CA LYS A 108 -13.31 3.93 -4.29
C LYS A 108 -11.98 3.89 -3.53
N GLN A 109 -10.85 4.14 -4.18
CA GLN A 109 -9.57 4.32 -3.48
C GLN A 109 -9.64 5.54 -2.56
N CYS A 110 -10.09 6.69 -3.07
CA CYS A 110 -10.24 7.90 -2.27
C CYS A 110 -11.19 7.73 -1.08
N GLU A 111 -12.31 7.00 -1.27
CA GLU A 111 -13.26 6.66 -0.18
C GLU A 111 -12.59 5.85 0.94
N LEU A 112 -11.67 4.93 0.59
CA LEU A 112 -11.01 4.03 1.54
C LEU A 112 -9.67 4.55 2.07
N ALA A 113 -9.17 5.68 1.57
CA ALA A 113 -7.90 6.26 2.03
C ALA A 113 -7.86 6.50 3.56
N PRO A 114 -8.90 7.02 4.22
CA PRO A 114 -8.92 7.13 5.68
C PRO A 114 -8.85 5.78 6.40
N THR A 115 -9.45 4.74 5.81
CA THR A 115 -9.41 3.38 6.33
C THR A 115 -8.01 2.79 6.26
N LEU A 116 -7.21 3.11 5.23
CA LEU A 116 -5.78 2.72 5.19
C LEU A 116 -5.00 3.34 6.34
N LEU A 117 -5.27 4.61 6.64
CA LEU A 117 -4.61 5.34 7.72
C LEU A 117 -4.89 4.72 9.09
N THR A 118 -6.16 4.45 9.37
CA THR A 118 -6.57 3.78 10.62
C THR A 118 -6.06 2.34 10.71
N ALA A 119 -5.97 1.62 9.59
CA ALA A 119 -5.48 0.25 9.54
C ALA A 119 -3.99 0.10 9.92
N MET A 120 -3.19 1.17 9.86
CA MET A 120 -1.78 1.15 10.26
C MET A 120 -1.57 1.09 11.78
N GLU A 121 -2.59 1.43 12.57
CA GLU A 121 -2.48 1.56 14.01
C GLU A 121 -2.15 0.20 14.66
N GLY A 122 -1.09 0.19 15.48
CA GLY A 122 -0.62 -1.02 16.16
C GLY A 122 0.00 -2.09 15.25
N LYS A 123 0.20 -1.81 13.95
CA LYS A 123 0.82 -2.74 13.02
C LYS A 123 2.35 -2.60 12.99
N PRO A 124 3.10 -3.67 12.65
CA PRO A 124 4.55 -3.59 12.48
C PRO A 124 4.95 -2.62 11.36
N GLN A 125 6.11 -1.97 11.51
CA GLN A 125 6.61 -0.96 10.57
C GLN A 125 6.54 -1.38 9.07
N PRO A 126 6.94 -2.60 8.65
CA PRO A 126 6.86 -2.97 7.23
C PRO A 126 5.42 -2.99 6.66
N GLN A 127 4.43 -3.24 7.53
CA GLN A 127 3.03 -3.21 7.14
C GLN A 127 2.49 -1.77 7.08
N GLN A 128 2.94 -0.91 8.00
CA GLN A 128 2.65 0.52 7.95
C GLN A 128 3.22 1.13 6.67
N ASP A 129 4.50 0.87 6.36
CA ASP A 129 5.15 1.33 5.13
C ASP A 129 4.38 0.81 3.88
N SER A 130 3.91 -0.44 3.91
CA SER A 130 3.12 -1.01 2.81
C SER A 130 1.77 -0.31 2.62
N LEU A 131 1.10 0.11 3.69
CA LEU A 131 -0.17 0.85 3.62
C LEU A 131 0.06 2.31 3.21
N MET A 132 1.15 2.94 3.66
CA MET A 132 1.57 4.26 3.19
C MET A 132 1.83 4.27 1.68
N HIS A 133 2.47 3.22 1.15
CA HIS A 133 2.73 3.08 -0.28
C HIS A 133 1.45 3.02 -1.13
N LEU A 134 0.33 2.58 -0.54
CA LEU A 134 -1.00 2.61 -1.15
C LEU A 134 -1.68 3.98 -0.98
N LEU A 135 -1.53 4.58 0.21
CA LEU A 135 -2.19 5.83 0.58
C LEU A 135 -1.65 7.03 -0.20
N ILE A 136 -0.33 7.20 -0.26
CA ILE A 136 0.31 8.40 -0.81
C ILE A 136 -0.11 8.70 -2.27
N PRO A 137 -0.13 7.72 -3.19
CA PRO A 137 -0.63 7.97 -4.55
C PRO A 137 -2.10 8.38 -4.58
N THR A 138 -2.93 7.86 -3.67
CA THR A 138 -4.35 8.22 -3.60
C THR A 138 -4.56 9.69 -3.23
N LEU A 139 -3.68 10.28 -2.41
CA LEU A 139 -3.81 11.68 -1.97
C LEU A 139 -3.85 12.68 -3.13
N PHE A 140 -3.21 12.37 -4.26
CA PHE A 140 -3.22 13.22 -5.45
C PHE A 140 -4.62 13.35 -6.09
N HIS A 141 -5.43 12.29 -5.97
CA HIS A 141 -6.76 12.19 -6.56
C HIS A 141 -7.88 12.58 -5.59
N MET A 142 -7.56 12.74 -4.31
CA MET A 142 -8.54 13.19 -3.32
C MET A 142 -8.97 14.62 -3.60
N LYS A 143 -10.26 14.86 -3.35
CA LYS A 143 -10.85 16.20 -3.37
C LYS A 143 -11.04 16.64 -1.94
N TYR A 144 -10.32 17.67 -1.54
CA TYR A 144 -10.45 18.24 -0.21
C TYR A 144 -11.50 19.36 -0.24
N PRO A 145 -12.48 19.35 0.69
CA PRO A 145 -13.46 20.42 0.75
C PRO A 145 -12.79 21.74 1.17
N VAL A 146 -12.94 22.76 0.35
CA VAL A 146 -12.44 24.13 0.59
C VAL A 146 -13.43 24.83 1.53
N GLU A 147 -13.20 24.71 2.84
CA GLU A 147 -13.75 25.52 3.94
C GLU A 147 -15.27 25.53 4.28
N SER A 148 -15.52 25.76 5.58
CA SER A 148 -16.70 26.41 6.20
C SER A 148 -18.00 25.62 6.44
N SER A 149 -17.96 24.30 6.49
CA SER A 149 -18.94 23.56 7.30
C SER A 149 -18.21 22.51 8.11
N LYS A 150 -18.77 22.15 9.27
CA LYS A 150 -18.20 21.20 10.24
C LYS A 150 -18.11 19.75 9.68
N SER A 151 -17.78 19.55 8.41
CA SER A 151 -17.39 18.26 7.88
C SER A 151 -16.01 17.94 8.44
N ALA A 152 -16.00 17.03 9.41
CA ALA A 152 -14.78 16.49 10.00
C ALA A 152 -13.76 16.15 8.89
N SER A 153 -12.49 16.47 9.12
CA SER A 153 -11.38 16.05 8.25
C SER A 153 -11.57 14.57 7.90
N PRO A 154 -11.52 14.16 6.61
CA PRO A 154 -11.77 12.78 6.23
C PRO A 154 -10.92 11.76 6.99
N PHE A 155 -9.77 12.18 7.51
CA PHE A 155 -8.81 11.34 8.22
C PHE A 155 -8.89 11.37 9.76
N ASN A 156 -9.62 12.31 10.36
CA ASN A 156 -9.71 12.51 11.82
C ASN A 156 -8.33 12.47 12.55
N LEU A 157 -7.32 13.09 11.94
CA LEU A 157 -5.91 12.99 12.37
C LEU A 157 -5.62 13.65 13.72
N ALA A 158 -6.45 14.60 14.15
CA ALA A 158 -6.29 15.34 15.42
C ALA A 158 -6.26 14.42 16.66
N GLU A 159 -6.93 13.27 16.60
CA GLU A 159 -6.98 12.32 17.72
C GLU A 159 -5.82 11.30 17.70
N LYS A 160 -4.97 11.31 16.67
CA LYS A 160 -3.96 10.28 16.41
C LYS A 160 -2.56 10.84 16.13
N PRO A 161 -1.89 11.49 17.11
CA PRO A 161 -0.62 12.17 16.90
C PRO A 161 0.52 11.24 16.42
N LYS A 162 0.54 9.98 16.89
CA LYS A 162 1.53 9.00 16.42
C LYS A 162 1.36 8.66 14.95
N THR A 163 0.12 8.58 14.48
CA THR A 163 -0.19 8.29 13.08
C THR A 163 0.12 9.49 12.19
N VAL A 164 -0.15 10.71 12.68
CA VAL A 164 0.28 11.96 12.03
C VAL A 164 1.79 11.96 11.84
N GLN A 165 2.55 11.68 12.90
CA GLN A 165 4.01 11.66 12.82
C GLN A 165 4.53 10.63 11.80
N LEU A 166 4.00 9.40 11.84
CA LEU A 166 4.36 8.37 10.85
C LEU A 166 4.05 8.81 9.41
N LEU A 167 2.91 9.48 9.21
CA LEU A 167 2.50 10.02 7.91
C LEU A 167 3.47 11.11 7.45
N LEU A 168 3.74 12.09 8.29
CA LEU A 168 4.66 13.19 7.99
C LEU A 168 6.09 12.68 7.72
N ASP A 169 6.60 11.75 8.52
CA ASP A 169 7.91 11.16 8.31
C ASP A 169 8.00 10.44 6.95
N PHE A 170 6.96 9.70 6.57
CA PHE A 170 6.92 9.03 5.26
C PHE A 170 6.79 10.04 4.12
N MET A 171 5.94 11.07 4.27
CA MET A 171 5.79 12.15 3.28
C MET A 171 7.10 12.89 3.04
N LEU A 172 7.86 13.16 4.11
CA LEU A 172 9.17 13.80 4.03
C LEU A 172 10.13 12.98 3.18
N ASP A 173 10.20 11.67 3.41
CA ASP A 173 11.04 10.78 2.60
C ASP A 173 10.62 10.74 1.14
N VAL A 174 9.31 10.76 0.85
CA VAL A 174 8.80 10.85 -0.52
C VAL A 174 9.22 12.16 -1.19
N LEU A 175 9.13 13.29 -0.47
CA LEU A 175 9.54 14.60 -0.98
C LEU A 175 11.05 14.66 -1.25
N LEU A 176 11.87 14.07 -0.38
CA LEU A 176 13.32 13.98 -0.54
C LEU A 176 13.75 13.02 -1.67
N MET A 177 12.88 12.08 -2.08
CA MET A 177 13.22 11.09 -3.09
C MET A 177 13.49 11.75 -4.46
N PRO A 178 14.68 11.57 -5.05
CA PRO A 178 14.98 12.11 -6.37
C PRO A 178 14.44 11.21 -7.49
N TYR A 179 13.93 11.85 -8.53
CA TYR A 179 13.34 11.18 -9.70
C TYR A 179 14.30 10.21 -10.42
N GLY A 180 15.59 10.57 -10.52
CA GLY A 180 16.59 9.74 -11.20
C GLY A 180 16.89 8.42 -10.49
N TYR A 181 16.71 8.37 -9.17
CA TYR A 181 16.95 7.15 -8.39
C TYR A 181 15.91 6.08 -8.69
N VAL A 182 14.65 6.52 -8.84
CA VAL A 182 13.53 5.67 -9.21
C VAL A 182 13.68 5.10 -10.63
N LEU A 183 14.21 5.87 -11.58
CA LEU A 183 14.54 5.40 -12.93
C LEU A 183 15.57 4.27 -12.92
N ASN A 184 16.66 4.44 -12.17
CA ASN A 184 17.75 3.46 -12.15
C ASN A 184 17.31 2.10 -11.55
N GLU A 185 16.46 2.11 -10.53
CA GLU A 185 15.87 0.89 -9.96
C GLU A 185 14.91 0.17 -10.94
N SER A 186 14.12 0.92 -11.70
CA SER A 186 13.24 0.31 -12.71
C SER A 186 14.03 -0.44 -13.79
N GLN A 187 15.23 0.06 -14.14
CA GLN A 187 16.15 -0.58 -15.11
C GLN A 187 16.94 -1.75 -14.52
N SER A 188 17.43 -1.63 -13.27
CA SER A 188 18.18 -2.72 -12.61
C SER A 188 17.35 -4.00 -12.49
N ARG A 189 16.04 -3.88 -12.20
CA ARG A 189 15.13 -5.03 -12.13
C ARG A 189 14.89 -5.70 -13.48
N GLN A 190 14.77 -4.96 -14.57
CA GLN A 190 14.63 -5.55 -15.91
C GLN A 190 15.86 -6.39 -16.28
N ASN A 191 17.06 -5.91 -15.96
CA ASN A 191 18.31 -6.64 -16.24
C ASN A 191 18.53 -7.87 -15.32
N SER A 192 17.86 -7.94 -14.16
CA SER A 192 17.94 -9.09 -13.26
C SER A 192 17.03 -10.28 -13.64
N SER A 193 16.22 -10.15 -14.71
CA SER A 193 15.27 -11.19 -15.13
C SER A 193 15.83 -12.22 -16.14
N SER A 194 17.13 -12.21 -16.45
CA SER A 194 17.72 -13.03 -17.53
C SER A 194 19.06 -13.73 -17.22
N ALA A 195 19.30 -14.19 -15.99
CA ALA A 195 20.50 -15.01 -15.71
C ALA A 195 20.25 -16.20 -14.77
N GLN A 196 20.07 -17.38 -15.35
CA GLN A 196 20.24 -18.67 -14.71
C GLN A 196 21.60 -19.24 -15.17
N GLY A 197 22.57 -19.38 -14.26
CA GLY A 197 23.85 -20.06 -14.55
C GLY A 197 25.05 -19.68 -13.66
N SER A 198 25.27 -20.47 -12.60
CA SER A 198 26.54 -20.93 -12.00
C SER A 198 27.70 -19.98 -11.62
N SER A 199 27.94 -19.93 -10.28
CA SER A 199 29.21 -19.98 -9.52
C SER A 199 30.39 -19.02 -9.82
N SER A 200 30.65 -18.09 -8.89
CA SER A 200 31.87 -18.06 -8.04
C SER A 200 31.88 -16.84 -7.09
N ASN A 201 32.52 -17.02 -5.93
CA ASN A 201 32.59 -16.14 -4.76
C ASN A 201 32.93 -14.66 -5.04
N SER A 202 32.05 -13.77 -4.58
CA SER A 202 32.41 -12.62 -3.70
C SER A 202 31.15 -12.17 -2.94
N GLY A 203 31.32 -11.73 -1.69
CA GLY A 203 30.27 -11.62 -0.65
C GLY A 203 28.94 -11.04 -1.12
N GLY A 204 27.88 -11.82 -0.89
CA GLY A 204 26.52 -11.55 -1.34
C GLY A 204 25.81 -10.42 -0.62
N GLY A 205 25.05 -9.68 -1.43
CA GLY A 205 23.96 -8.81 -1.04
C GLY A 205 23.50 -8.11 -2.31
N SER A 206 22.29 -8.40 -2.78
CA SER A 206 21.59 -7.60 -3.80
C SER A 206 21.39 -6.20 -3.23
N GLY A 207 22.44 -5.38 -3.30
CA GLY A 207 22.55 -4.10 -2.65
C GLY A 207 21.70 -3.09 -3.38
N ILE A 208 20.76 -2.48 -2.65
CA ILE A 208 20.14 -1.23 -3.09
C ILE A 208 21.29 -0.27 -3.46
N PRO A 209 21.23 0.45 -4.60
CA PRO A 209 22.19 1.50 -4.90
C PRO A 209 22.30 2.44 -3.71
N GLN A 210 23.50 2.97 -3.44
CA GLN A 210 23.75 3.90 -2.33
C GLN A 210 22.58 4.88 -2.16
N PRO A 211 22.05 5.05 -0.93
CA PRO A 211 20.88 5.88 -0.74
C PRO A 211 21.18 7.31 -1.20
N PRO A 212 20.18 8.02 -1.76
CA PRO A 212 20.40 9.39 -2.18
C PRO A 212 20.87 10.29 -1.03
N PRO A 213 21.61 11.37 -1.33
CA PRO A 213 22.00 12.35 -0.33
C PRO A 213 20.79 12.82 0.49
N GLY A 214 20.95 12.89 1.81
CA GLY A 214 19.88 13.30 2.74
C GLY A 214 18.93 12.19 3.16
N MET A 215 19.05 10.97 2.61
CA MET A 215 18.20 9.83 2.98
C MET A 215 19.01 8.69 3.60
N SER A 216 18.41 7.99 4.57
CA SER A 216 18.94 6.72 5.05
C SER A 216 18.63 5.58 4.06
N PHE A 217 19.36 4.47 4.17
CA PHE A 217 19.07 3.26 3.39
C PHE A 217 17.63 2.75 3.64
N TYR A 218 17.17 2.85 4.88
CA TYR A 218 15.81 2.47 5.26
C TYR A 218 14.77 3.38 4.62
N ALA A 219 14.98 4.71 4.65
CA ALA A 219 14.13 5.72 4.03
C ALA A 219 13.96 5.48 2.52
N ALA A 220 15.07 5.29 1.80
CA ALA A 220 15.05 4.98 0.37
C ALA A 220 14.31 3.67 0.08
N LYS A 221 14.57 2.62 0.86
CA LYS A 221 13.93 1.32 0.70
C LYS A 221 12.41 1.37 0.92
N ARG A 222 11.94 2.08 1.95
CA ARG A 222 10.50 2.15 2.27
C ARG A 222 9.71 2.95 1.23
N VAL A 223 10.30 3.99 0.63
CA VAL A 223 9.66 4.76 -0.45
C VAL A 223 9.63 3.96 -1.76
N ILE A 224 10.73 3.28 -2.11
CA ILE A 224 10.75 2.40 -3.30
C ILE A 224 9.72 1.27 -3.17
N GLY A 225 9.68 0.62 -2.01
CA GLY A 225 8.78 -0.50 -1.74
C GLY A 225 8.98 -1.69 -2.69
N ASP A 226 7.97 -2.55 -2.76
CA ASP A 226 8.01 -3.73 -3.65
C ASP A 226 7.74 -3.35 -5.11
N ASN A 227 6.98 -2.27 -5.35
CA ASN A 227 6.59 -1.80 -6.67
C ASN A 227 7.03 -0.33 -6.82
N PRO A 228 8.22 -0.06 -7.36
CA PRO A 228 8.70 1.31 -7.53
C PRO A 228 7.74 2.11 -8.40
N TRP A 229 7.48 3.36 -8.00
CA TRP A 229 6.74 4.31 -8.82
C TRP A 229 7.52 4.68 -10.08
N THR A 230 6.88 5.23 -11.10
CA THR A 230 7.61 5.95 -12.16
C THR A 230 7.93 7.37 -11.71
N PRO A 231 8.83 8.11 -12.39
CA PRO A 231 9.07 9.51 -12.06
C PRO A 231 7.80 10.38 -12.12
N GLU A 232 6.88 10.08 -13.03
CA GLU A 232 5.59 10.77 -13.17
C GLU A 232 4.68 10.45 -11.98
N GLN A 233 4.64 9.18 -11.57
CA GLN A 233 3.89 8.78 -10.37
C GLN A 233 4.48 9.40 -9.10
N LEU A 234 5.81 9.49 -8.99
CA LEU A 234 6.46 10.17 -7.88
C LEU A 234 6.10 11.66 -7.85
N GLU A 235 6.07 12.33 -9.01
CA GLU A 235 5.60 13.73 -9.09
C GLU A 235 4.17 13.86 -8.58
N GLN A 236 3.26 12.98 -9.02
CA GLN A 236 1.88 12.94 -8.53
C GLN A 236 1.81 12.73 -7.01
N CYS A 237 2.63 11.83 -6.47
CA CYS A 237 2.73 11.61 -5.03
C CYS A 237 3.15 12.90 -4.29
N LYS A 238 4.21 13.57 -4.76
CA LYS A 238 4.67 14.84 -4.16
C LYS A 238 3.62 15.95 -4.24
N LEU A 239 2.95 16.10 -5.39
CA LEU A 239 1.83 17.04 -5.54
C LEU A 239 0.65 16.69 -4.63
N GLY A 240 0.35 15.40 -4.46
CA GLY A 240 -0.69 14.92 -3.56
C GLY A 240 -0.39 15.27 -2.10
N ILE A 241 0.88 15.18 -1.69
CA ILE A 241 1.34 15.60 -0.36
C ILE A 241 1.14 17.11 -0.17
N VAL A 242 1.57 17.93 -1.14
CA VAL A 242 1.39 19.40 -1.05
C VAL A 242 -0.09 19.76 -0.93
N LYS A 243 -0.97 19.18 -1.77
CA LYS A 243 -2.43 19.40 -1.70
C LYS A 243 -3.04 18.94 -0.38
N PHE A 244 -2.54 17.84 0.19
CA PHE A 244 -3.01 17.32 1.46
C PHE A 244 -2.65 18.26 2.62
N ILE A 245 -1.47 18.88 2.58
CA ILE A 245 -1.03 19.89 3.55
C ILE A 245 -1.81 21.20 3.36
N GLU A 246 -1.97 21.66 2.13
CA GLU A 246 -2.77 22.86 1.77
C GLU A 246 -4.22 22.74 2.25
N ALA A 247 -4.78 21.52 2.22
CA ALA A 247 -6.10 21.23 2.75
C ALA A 247 -6.19 21.15 4.29
N GLU A 248 -5.15 21.58 5.01
CA GLU A 248 -5.07 21.61 6.49
C GLU A 248 -5.40 20.26 7.16
N GLN A 249 -5.08 19.14 6.49
CA GLN A 249 -5.35 17.81 7.04
C GLN A 249 -4.39 17.43 8.19
N VAL A 250 -3.28 18.16 8.33
CA VAL A 250 -2.25 17.99 9.36
C VAL A 250 -1.94 19.33 10.02
N PRO A 251 -1.45 19.33 11.27
CA PRO A 251 -1.06 20.56 11.95
C PRO A 251 -0.02 21.32 11.15
N GLU A 252 -0.29 22.60 10.88
CA GLU A 252 0.54 23.46 10.04
C GLU A 252 2.00 23.50 10.49
N LEU A 253 2.25 23.67 11.79
CA LEU A 253 3.60 23.77 12.35
C LEU A 253 4.45 22.53 12.07
N GLU A 254 3.83 21.35 12.00
CA GLU A 254 4.52 20.08 11.73
C GLU A 254 4.79 19.88 10.23
N ALA A 255 4.05 20.58 9.36
CA ALA A 255 4.12 20.42 7.90
C ALA A 255 4.95 21.51 7.18
N VAL A 256 5.38 22.57 7.88
CA VAL A 256 6.19 23.65 7.28
C VAL A 256 7.45 23.11 6.61
N LEU A 257 8.16 22.17 7.26
CA LEU A 257 9.39 21.59 6.72
C LEU A 257 9.15 20.89 5.38
N HIS A 258 8.02 20.18 5.26
CA HIS A 258 7.61 19.49 4.04
C HIS A 258 7.41 20.47 2.90
N LEU A 259 6.74 21.59 3.15
CA LEU A 259 6.53 22.63 2.15
C LEU A 259 7.85 23.28 1.70
N VAL A 260 8.79 23.55 2.62
CA VAL A 260 10.12 24.10 2.29
C VAL A 260 10.94 23.16 1.41
N ILE A 261 10.87 21.85 1.68
CA ILE A 261 11.55 20.85 0.84
C ILE A 261 10.86 20.75 -0.51
N ALA A 262 9.52 20.72 -0.53
CA ALA A 262 8.74 20.66 -1.76
C ALA A 262 8.95 21.89 -2.65
N SER A 263 9.14 23.09 -2.10
CA SER A 263 9.42 24.31 -2.86
C SER A 263 10.78 24.29 -3.57
N SER A 264 11.68 23.40 -3.12
CA SER A 264 13.00 23.19 -3.70
C SER A 264 13.04 22.01 -4.69
N ASP A 265 11.88 21.44 -5.04
CA ASP A 265 11.80 20.30 -5.96
C ASP A 265 12.26 20.67 -7.38
N THR A 266 12.92 19.72 -8.05
CA THR A 266 13.40 19.88 -9.43
C THR A 266 12.29 20.02 -10.47
N ARG A 267 11.07 19.54 -10.19
CA ARG A 267 9.90 19.72 -11.07
C ARG A 267 9.14 20.98 -10.66
N HIS A 268 8.97 21.89 -11.64
CA HIS A 268 8.32 23.19 -11.42
C HIS A 268 6.89 23.10 -10.87
N SER A 269 6.14 22.08 -11.23
CA SER A 269 4.78 21.83 -10.74
C SER A 269 4.71 21.70 -9.22
N VAL A 270 5.60 20.90 -8.63
CA VAL A 270 5.71 20.67 -7.18
C VAL A 270 6.23 21.93 -6.50
N ALA A 271 7.32 22.48 -7.02
CA ALA A 271 7.97 23.65 -6.43
C ALA A 271 7.04 24.87 -6.36
N THR A 272 6.31 25.14 -7.45
CA THR A 272 5.38 26.29 -7.52
C THR A 272 4.19 26.11 -6.59
N ALA A 273 3.60 24.90 -6.52
CA ALA A 273 2.48 24.63 -5.63
C ALA A 273 2.87 24.83 -4.16
N ALA A 274 4.04 24.33 -3.75
CA ALA A 274 4.52 24.48 -2.38
C ALA A 274 4.91 25.93 -2.05
N ASP A 275 5.54 26.66 -2.98
CA ASP A 275 5.91 28.07 -2.77
C ASP A 275 4.69 28.99 -2.64
N LEU A 276 3.63 28.74 -3.41
CA LEU A 276 2.36 29.47 -3.26
C LEU A 276 1.76 29.28 -1.87
N GLU A 277 1.80 28.05 -1.36
CA GLU A 277 1.27 27.73 -0.03
C GLU A 277 2.15 28.24 1.11
N LEU A 278 3.48 28.24 0.96
CA LEU A 278 4.35 28.89 1.96
C LEU A 278 4.07 30.39 2.06
N LYS A 279 3.80 31.05 0.92
CA LYS A 279 3.50 32.48 0.89
C LYS A 279 2.12 32.83 1.44
N SER A 280 1.14 31.92 1.33
CA SER A 280 -0.19 32.12 1.92
C SER A 280 -0.09 32.15 3.45
N LYS A 281 0.75 31.29 4.03
CA LYS A 281 0.98 31.11 5.48
C LYS A 281 1.88 32.16 6.15
N GLN A 282 2.57 32.99 5.38
CA GLN A 282 3.42 34.08 5.90
C GLN A 282 2.66 35.40 6.14
N ARG A 283 1.40 35.48 5.72
CA ARG A 283 0.55 36.67 5.85
C ARG A 283 -0.26 36.64 7.13
#